data_AF-C3Y9N6-F1
#
_entry.id   AF-C3Y9N6-F1
#
_cell.length_a   1.000
_cell.length_b   1.000
_cell.length_c   1.000
_cell.angle_alpha   90.00
_cell.angle_beta   90.00
_cell.angle_gamma   90.00
#
_symmetry.space_group_name_H-M   'P 1'
#
loop_
_entity.id
_entity.type
_entity.pdbx_description
1 polymer ?
#
loop_
_entity_poly.entity_id
_entity_poly.type
_entity_poly.pdbx_seq_one_letter_code
_entity_poly.pdbx_strand_id
1 'polypeptide(L)'
;MKTYACHRAGVPRRKRLSKRRRKKSHAVGCSFRVKVFSPDEESQPLQVRLYPHHCNHTPGSEEDSCYLPVHQTVKQVATDCLGVGMTVQQTSNMLQSMQQSGTIENINKGRWRTTLTRKELSQLQYEMRCSKRVHQDDWIGTYAKAQRLRDQGVCIFFQEYDADNEDPDKRPFVLVLQTEWQRQMAERFSPNSVWTVDSTFGLNSYGLPVYSAVVPNQNRQGLPIFYLITSNDKKTNHEETGVRLGFQALLLDDTTERHHY
;
A
#
# COMPACT_ATOMS: atom_id res chain seq x y z
N MET A 1 10.09 -10.18 -32.82
CA MET A 1 9.55 -8.80 -32.76
C MET A 1 9.98 -8.11 -31.46
N LYS A 2 10.71 -6.99 -31.52
CA LYS A 2 11.05 -6.15 -30.35
C LYS A 2 10.18 -4.90 -30.34
N THR A 3 9.63 -4.53 -29.18
CA THR A 3 8.82 -3.31 -29.02
C THR A 3 9.50 -2.37 -28.04
N TYR A 4 9.79 -1.15 -28.49
CA TYR A 4 10.25 -0.05 -27.66
C TYR A 4 9.07 0.89 -27.43
N ALA A 5 8.83 1.31 -26.19
CA ALA A 5 7.71 2.18 -25.86
C ALA A 5 8.16 3.29 -24.93
N CYS A 6 7.39 4.37 -24.90
CA CYS A 6 7.57 5.41 -23.90
C CYS A 6 7.47 4.79 -22.49
N HIS A 7 8.25 5.29 -21.51
CA HIS A 7 8.16 4.82 -20.12
C HIS A 7 6.75 4.98 -19.52
N ARG A 8 5.94 5.87 -20.10
CA ARG A 8 4.53 6.10 -19.75
C ARG A 8 3.55 5.25 -20.55
N ALA A 9 3.98 4.31 -21.39
CA ALA A 9 3.09 3.45 -22.17
C ALA A 9 2.31 2.42 -21.33
N GLY A 10 2.59 2.37 -20.01
CA GLY A 10 1.91 1.50 -19.07
C GLY A 10 0.41 1.71 -19.02
N VAL A 11 -0.24 0.78 -18.31
CA VAL A 11 -1.69 0.77 -18.13
C VAL A 11 -2.04 1.46 -16.80
N PRO A 12 -2.97 2.43 -16.78
CA PRO A 12 -3.45 3.01 -15.52
C PRO A 12 -3.94 1.92 -14.54
N ARG A 13 -3.39 1.90 -13.32
CA ARG A 13 -3.82 0.97 -12.25
C ARG A 13 -5.26 1.27 -11.84
N ARG A 14 -6.08 0.22 -11.71
CA ARG A 14 -7.46 0.31 -11.21
C ARG A 14 -7.44 0.54 -9.71
N LYS A 15 -8.10 1.61 -9.23
CA LYS A 15 -8.40 1.77 -7.79
C LYS A 15 -9.67 1.02 -7.36
N ARG A 16 -10.59 0.71 -8.29
CA ARG A 16 -11.86 -0.01 -8.05
C ARG A 16 -12.29 -0.80 -9.29
N LEU A 17 -13.20 -1.77 -9.13
CA LEU A 17 -13.86 -2.56 -10.19
C LEU A 17 -14.85 -1.75 -11.04
N SER A 18 -14.61 -0.44 -11.29
CA SER A 18 -15.54 0.37 -12.09
C SER A 18 -15.45 0.01 -13.58
N LYS A 19 -16.59 -0.13 -14.25
CA LYS A 19 -16.71 -0.36 -15.71
C LYS A 19 -16.35 0.87 -16.57
N ARG A 20 -16.06 2.04 -15.98
CA ARG A 20 -15.70 3.26 -16.75
C ARG A 20 -14.35 3.09 -17.47
N ARG A 21 -14.28 3.55 -18.73
CA ARG A 21 -13.07 3.57 -19.56
C ARG A 21 -11.91 4.26 -18.82
N ARG A 22 -10.71 3.66 -18.91
CA ARG A 22 -9.47 4.21 -18.35
C ARG A 22 -9.21 5.61 -18.92
N LYS A 23 -9.16 6.64 -18.08
CA LYS A 23 -8.62 7.94 -18.50
C LYS A 23 -7.10 7.82 -18.55
N LYS A 24 -6.52 8.09 -19.73
CA LYS A 24 -5.08 8.33 -19.85
C LYS A 24 -4.74 9.59 -19.05
N SER A 25 -3.54 9.66 -18.49
CA SER A 25 -3.08 10.83 -17.75
C SER A 25 -1.68 11.23 -18.24
N HIS A 26 -1.19 12.37 -17.74
CA HIS A 26 0.19 12.77 -17.97
C HIS A 26 1.17 11.69 -17.51
N ALA A 27 0.90 11.00 -16.39
CA ALA A 27 1.80 9.98 -15.84
C ALA A 27 1.79 8.63 -16.58
N VAL A 28 0.70 8.26 -17.26
CA VAL A 28 0.53 6.89 -17.80
C VAL A 28 -0.51 6.82 -18.94
N GLY A 29 -0.28 5.91 -19.89
CA GLY A 29 -1.15 5.65 -21.05
C GLY A 29 -0.67 6.28 -22.36
N CYS A 30 0.64 6.56 -22.50
CA CYS A 30 1.22 7.05 -23.74
C CYS A 30 1.09 6.04 -24.89
N SER A 31 0.82 6.54 -26.09
CA SER A 31 0.68 5.75 -27.32
C SER A 31 2.00 5.52 -28.08
N PHE A 32 3.05 6.27 -27.76
CA PHE A 32 4.33 6.20 -28.47
C PHE A 32 4.95 4.81 -28.34
N ARG A 33 5.29 4.22 -29.50
CA ARG A 33 5.99 2.94 -29.58
C ARG A 33 6.66 2.75 -30.94
N VAL A 34 7.75 1.99 -30.94
CA VAL A 34 8.47 1.51 -32.12
C VAL A 34 8.43 0.00 -32.09
N LYS A 35 7.98 -0.63 -33.18
CA LYS A 35 8.01 -2.08 -33.34
C LYS A 35 9.06 -2.44 -34.39
N VAL A 36 10.01 -3.27 -34.00
CA VAL A 36 11.07 -3.79 -34.86
C VAL A 36 10.78 -5.25 -35.15
N PHE A 37 10.63 -5.57 -36.42
CA PHE A 37 10.44 -6.91 -36.93
C PHE A 37 11.77 -7.38 -37.50
N SER A 38 12.40 -8.32 -36.80
CA SER A 38 13.56 -9.03 -37.30
C SER A 38 13.06 -10.06 -38.31
N PRO A 39 13.60 -10.07 -39.54
CA PRO A 39 13.25 -11.07 -40.52
C PRO A 39 13.78 -12.46 -40.13
N ASP A 40 13.10 -13.50 -40.59
CA ASP A 40 13.49 -14.90 -40.35
C ASP A 40 14.53 -15.40 -41.37
N GLU A 41 14.66 -14.72 -42.52
CA GLU A 41 15.67 -15.00 -43.55
C GLU A 41 16.65 -13.83 -43.68
N GLU A 42 17.95 -14.11 -43.87
CA GLU A 42 19.01 -13.10 -44.04
C GLU A 42 18.80 -12.16 -45.24
N SER A 43 17.96 -12.56 -46.21
CA SER A 43 17.65 -11.81 -47.43
C SER A 43 16.60 -10.72 -47.25
N GLN A 44 15.82 -10.74 -46.15
CA GLN A 44 14.72 -9.80 -45.95
C GLN A 44 15.18 -8.54 -45.21
N PRO A 45 14.65 -7.35 -45.55
CA PRO A 45 15.00 -6.12 -44.86
C PRO A 45 14.34 -6.04 -43.47
N LEU A 46 15.04 -5.39 -42.54
CA LEU A 46 14.49 -5.04 -41.23
C LEU A 46 13.24 -4.17 -41.38
N GLN A 47 12.08 -4.63 -40.91
CA GLN A 47 10.86 -3.81 -40.92
C GLN A 47 10.70 -3.06 -39.59
N VAL A 48 10.59 -1.73 -39.66
CA VAL A 48 10.34 -0.86 -38.49
C VAL A 48 8.99 -0.18 -38.65
N ARG A 49 8.09 -0.35 -37.66
CA ARG A 49 6.83 0.38 -37.58
C ARG A 49 6.88 1.40 -36.45
N LEU A 50 6.80 2.67 -36.82
CA LEU A 50 6.84 3.81 -35.89
C LEU A 50 5.43 4.31 -35.59
N TYR A 51 5.12 4.50 -34.32
CA TYR A 51 3.96 5.25 -33.85
C TYR A 51 4.47 6.51 -33.15
N PRO A 52 4.67 7.62 -33.88
CA PRO A 52 5.53 8.72 -33.45
C PRO A 52 4.90 9.65 -32.41
N HIS A 53 3.58 9.59 -32.23
CA HIS A 53 2.88 10.54 -31.38
C HIS A 53 2.87 10.10 -29.90
N HIS A 54 3.49 10.92 -29.07
CA HIS A 54 3.22 10.96 -27.64
C HIS A 54 1.84 11.56 -27.39
N CYS A 55 1.09 11.00 -26.44
CA CYS A 55 -0.19 11.58 -26.01
C CYS A 55 -0.13 11.94 -24.53
N ASN A 56 -0.82 13.03 -24.19
CA ASN A 56 -0.96 13.55 -22.83
C ASN A 56 0.35 14.02 -22.19
N HIS A 57 1.44 14.18 -22.95
CA HIS A 57 2.69 14.75 -22.45
C HIS A 57 3.60 15.18 -23.62
N THR A 58 4.54 16.07 -23.31
CA THR A 58 5.56 16.58 -24.21
C THR A 58 6.93 16.13 -23.69
N PRO A 59 7.58 15.14 -24.32
CA PRO A 59 8.91 14.69 -23.92
C PRO A 59 9.91 15.84 -23.84
N GLY A 60 10.65 15.92 -22.72
CA GLY A 60 11.64 16.97 -22.49
C GLY A 60 11.09 18.28 -21.91
N SER A 61 9.77 18.44 -21.76
CA SER A 61 9.23 19.61 -21.06
C SER A 61 9.52 19.55 -19.56
N GLU A 62 9.66 20.72 -18.94
CA GLU A 62 9.93 20.85 -17.50
C GLU A 62 8.78 20.26 -16.66
N GLU A 63 7.54 20.54 -17.05
CA GLU A 63 6.31 20.02 -16.42
C GLU A 63 6.30 18.49 -16.35
N ASP A 64 6.81 17.84 -17.41
CA ASP A 64 6.82 16.39 -17.54
C ASP A 64 8.05 15.72 -16.90
N SER A 65 9.08 16.49 -16.56
CA SER A 65 10.30 15.96 -15.94
C SER A 65 10.04 15.23 -14.61
N CYS A 66 9.02 15.66 -13.86
CA CYS A 66 8.65 15.07 -12.57
C CYS A 66 8.10 13.63 -12.68
N TYR A 67 7.56 13.25 -13.85
CA TYR A 67 7.07 11.90 -14.13
C TYR A 67 8.12 11.01 -14.79
N LEU A 68 9.37 11.46 -14.90
CA LEU A 68 10.47 10.58 -15.26
C LEU A 68 10.74 9.59 -14.12
N PRO A 69 11.18 8.36 -14.45
CA PRO A 69 11.63 7.43 -13.44
C PRO A 69 12.85 7.99 -12.69
N VAL A 70 12.94 7.74 -11.39
CA VAL A 70 14.13 8.08 -10.59
C VAL A 70 15.27 7.15 -10.99
N HIS A 71 16.46 7.73 -11.21
CA HIS A 71 17.66 6.96 -11.51
C HIS A 71 18.04 6.01 -10.37
N GLN A 72 18.58 4.83 -10.70
CA GLN A 72 18.87 3.79 -9.72
C GLN A 72 19.90 4.24 -8.66
N THR A 73 20.95 4.97 -9.06
CA THR A 73 21.95 5.51 -8.12
C THR A 73 21.31 6.39 -7.05
N VAL A 74 20.35 7.24 -7.43
CA VAL A 74 19.67 8.13 -6.49
C VAL A 74 18.80 7.34 -5.53
N LYS A 75 18.12 6.29 -6.01
CA LYS A 75 17.37 5.36 -5.15
C LYS A 75 18.29 4.62 -4.18
N GLN A 76 19.49 4.23 -4.64
CA GLN A 76 20.45 3.52 -3.80
C GLN A 76 20.95 4.42 -2.68
N VAL A 77 21.43 5.62 -3.01
CA VAL A 77 21.88 6.62 -2.01
C VAL A 77 20.77 6.92 -1.01
N ALA A 78 19.53 7.11 -1.47
CA ALA A 78 18.39 7.33 -0.59
C ALA A 78 18.17 6.14 0.37
N THR A 79 18.23 4.92 -0.15
CA THR A 79 18.14 3.68 0.63
C THR A 79 19.26 3.60 1.66
N ASP A 80 20.51 3.91 1.29
CA ASP A 80 21.66 3.84 2.19
C ASP A 80 21.53 4.87 3.32
N CYS A 81 21.18 6.13 3.00
CA CYS A 81 20.92 7.18 3.99
C CYS A 81 19.81 6.79 4.98
N LEU A 82 18.69 6.26 4.47
CA LEU A 82 17.60 5.77 5.32
C LEU A 82 18.03 4.54 6.14
N GLY A 83 18.90 3.70 5.58
CA GLY A 83 19.43 2.49 6.19
C GLY A 83 20.31 2.75 7.40
N VAL A 84 21.09 3.83 7.37
CA VAL A 84 21.90 4.30 8.50
C VAL A 84 21.09 5.12 9.53
N GLY A 85 19.77 5.24 9.33
CA GLY A 85 18.85 5.85 10.29
C GLY A 85 18.57 7.34 10.07
N MET A 86 18.98 7.93 8.93
CA MET A 86 18.62 9.32 8.64
C MET A 86 17.11 9.49 8.48
N THR A 87 16.60 10.64 8.91
CA THR A 87 15.20 11.03 8.68
C THR A 87 14.96 11.35 7.21
N VAL A 88 13.70 11.27 6.76
CA VAL A 88 13.29 11.66 5.41
C VAL A 88 13.78 13.07 5.04
N GLN A 89 13.75 14.00 5.99
CA GLN A 89 14.23 15.37 5.77
C GLN A 89 15.74 15.43 5.59
N GLN A 90 16.51 14.74 6.45
CA GLN A 90 17.96 14.68 6.33
C GLN A 90 18.39 14.00 5.02
N THR A 91 17.74 12.90 4.63
CA THR A 91 17.98 12.23 3.34
C THR A 91 17.69 13.17 2.16
N SER A 92 16.58 13.91 2.22
CA SER A 92 16.24 14.90 1.18
C SER A 92 17.32 15.98 1.05
N ASN A 93 17.79 16.53 2.17
CA ASN A 93 18.84 17.56 2.17
C ASN A 93 20.17 17.01 1.64
N MET A 94 20.53 15.78 2.03
CA MET A 94 21.73 15.10 1.54
C MET A 94 21.70 14.92 0.02
N LEU A 95 20.58 14.41 -0.52
CA LEU A 95 20.41 14.24 -1.96
C LEU A 95 20.53 15.56 -2.72
N GLN A 96 19.97 16.65 -2.17
CA GLN A 96 20.08 17.98 -2.78
C GLN A 96 21.52 18.50 -2.76
N SER A 97 22.25 18.29 -1.67
CA SER A 97 23.67 18.63 -1.57
C SER A 97 24.51 17.86 -2.60
N MET A 98 24.29 16.54 -2.74
CA MET A 98 24.99 15.69 -3.71
C MET A 98 24.70 16.05 -5.18
N GLN A 99 23.54 16.66 -5.45
CA GLN A 99 23.22 17.20 -6.77
C GLN A 99 23.98 18.49 -7.06
N GLN A 100 24.11 19.36 -6.06
CA GLN A 100 24.82 20.64 -6.18
C GLN A 100 26.33 20.45 -6.29
N SER A 101 26.88 19.43 -5.63
CA SER A 101 28.31 19.10 -5.66
C SER A 101 28.76 18.33 -6.90
N GLY A 102 27.86 17.99 -7.82
CA GLY A 102 28.20 17.18 -9.00
C GLY A 102 28.48 15.71 -8.70
N THR A 103 28.27 15.23 -7.47
CA THR A 103 28.49 13.81 -7.12
C THR A 103 27.52 12.88 -7.87
N ILE A 104 26.36 13.41 -8.26
CA ILE A 104 25.40 12.76 -9.15
C ILE A 104 25.58 13.32 -10.59
N GLU A 105 26.76 13.16 -11.16
CA GLU A 105 27.07 13.53 -12.55
C GLU A 105 26.79 12.37 -13.53
N ASN A 106 26.57 12.69 -14.81
CA ASN A 106 26.31 11.75 -15.92
C ASN A 106 24.95 11.04 -15.97
N ILE A 107 23.92 11.56 -15.29
CA ILE A 107 22.56 11.06 -15.49
C ILE A 107 21.91 11.75 -16.68
N ASN A 108 21.44 10.95 -17.65
CA ASN A 108 20.64 11.46 -18.77
C ASN A 108 19.30 12.02 -18.25
N LYS A 109 19.25 13.35 -18.09
CA LYS A 109 18.09 14.11 -17.57
C LYS A 109 16.85 14.01 -18.48
N GLY A 110 17.01 13.59 -19.74
CA GLY A 110 15.89 13.30 -20.64
C GLY A 110 15.24 11.93 -20.40
N ARG A 111 15.91 11.04 -19.66
CA ARG A 111 15.44 9.68 -19.36
C ARG A 111 15.13 9.45 -17.88
N TRP A 112 15.87 10.10 -17.00
CA TRP A 112 15.79 9.87 -15.56
C TRP A 112 15.77 11.19 -14.81
N ARG A 113 14.98 11.25 -13.73
CA ARG A 113 15.12 12.34 -12.76
C ARG A 113 16.08 11.95 -11.65
N THR A 114 16.69 12.98 -11.08
CA THR A 114 17.68 12.85 -10.02
C THR A 114 17.12 13.16 -8.64
N THR A 115 15.88 13.62 -8.54
CA THR A 115 15.21 13.99 -7.28
C THR A 115 14.22 12.91 -6.85
N LEU A 116 14.05 12.72 -5.54
CA LEU A 116 12.92 11.98 -4.96
C LEU A 116 11.99 12.95 -4.25
N THR A 117 10.69 12.68 -4.31
CA THR A 117 9.71 13.42 -3.51
C THR A 117 9.73 12.91 -2.06
N ARG A 118 9.29 13.74 -1.10
CA ARG A 118 9.17 13.31 0.31
C ARG A 118 8.31 12.06 0.46
N LYS A 119 7.22 11.96 -0.32
CA LYS A 119 6.33 10.80 -0.32
C LYS A 119 7.06 9.52 -0.73
N GLU A 120 7.94 9.60 -1.73
CA GLU A 120 8.74 8.45 -2.18
C GLU A 120 9.80 8.05 -1.17
N LEU A 121 10.42 9.01 -0.49
CA LEU A 121 11.34 8.73 0.61
C LEU A 121 10.62 8.07 1.79
N SER A 122 9.43 8.55 2.15
CA SER A 122 8.59 7.90 3.18
C SER A 122 8.19 6.49 2.77
N GLN A 123 7.85 6.27 1.50
CA GLN A 123 7.53 4.95 0.97
C GLN A 123 8.74 4.01 1.03
N LEU A 124 9.92 4.45 0.61
CA LEU A 124 11.17 3.67 0.71
C LEU A 124 11.48 3.32 2.17
N GLN A 125 11.37 4.29 3.09
CA GLN A 125 11.57 4.04 4.52
C GLN A 125 10.56 3.03 5.08
N TYR A 126 9.31 3.09 4.63
CA TYR A 126 8.27 2.13 4.98
C TYR A 126 8.61 0.72 4.47
N GLU A 127 8.98 0.59 3.20
CA GLU A 127 9.37 -0.68 2.57
C GLU A 127 10.56 -1.31 3.30
N MET A 128 11.58 -0.52 3.64
CA MET A 128 12.74 -0.97 4.42
C MET A 128 12.38 -1.42 5.85
N ARG A 129 11.42 -0.75 6.49
CA ARG A 129 10.92 -1.15 7.81
C ARG A 129 10.15 -2.46 7.73
N CYS A 130 9.39 -2.69 6.66
CA CYS A 130 8.65 -3.93 6.46
C CYS A 130 9.59 -5.08 6.09
N SER A 131 10.58 -4.86 5.23
CA SER A 131 11.49 -5.91 4.75
C SER A 131 12.42 -6.47 5.83
N LYS A 132 12.72 -5.69 6.89
CA LYS A 132 13.61 -6.10 7.99
C LYS A 132 12.88 -6.78 9.18
N ARG A 133 11.56 -6.97 9.13
CA ARG A 133 10.73 -7.32 10.30
C ARG A 133 9.87 -8.58 10.15
N VAL A 134 10.24 -9.51 9.27
CA VAL A 134 9.49 -10.78 9.16
C VAL A 134 10.47 -11.93 9.31
N HIS A 135 10.78 -12.29 10.56
CA HIS A 135 11.42 -13.56 10.89
C HIS A 135 10.37 -14.69 10.74
N GLN A 136 10.84 -15.91 10.46
CA GLN A 136 9.97 -17.07 10.23
C GLN A 136 9.07 -17.41 11.44
N ASP A 137 9.47 -16.96 12.65
CA ASP A 137 8.77 -17.21 13.93
C ASP A 137 8.03 -15.98 14.50
N ASP A 138 7.90 -14.88 13.74
CA ASP A 138 7.27 -13.64 14.24
C ASP A 138 5.79 -13.80 14.62
N TRP A 139 5.17 -14.91 14.19
CA TRP A 139 3.81 -15.26 14.54
C TRP A 139 3.67 -15.56 16.05
N ILE A 140 4.67 -16.21 16.66
CA ILE A 140 4.70 -16.47 18.12
C ILE A 140 4.71 -15.15 18.90
N GLY A 141 5.54 -14.19 18.48
CA GLY A 141 5.59 -12.86 19.09
C GLY A 141 4.29 -12.07 18.91
N THR A 142 3.66 -12.21 17.74
CA THR A 142 2.35 -11.59 17.45
C THR A 142 1.26 -12.16 18.35
N TYR A 143 1.24 -13.47 18.56
CA TYR A 143 0.30 -14.16 19.44
C TYR A 143 0.49 -13.79 20.90
N ALA A 144 1.73 -13.83 21.41
CA ALA A 144 2.04 -13.40 22.76
C ALA A 144 1.65 -11.93 23.00
N LYS A 145 1.81 -11.08 21.97
CA LYS A 145 1.38 -9.68 22.04
C LYS A 145 -0.13 -9.53 22.03
N ALA A 146 -0.85 -10.31 21.21
CA ALA A 146 -2.31 -10.30 21.18
C ALA A 146 -2.92 -10.72 22.52
N GLN A 147 -2.33 -11.73 23.18
CA GLN A 147 -2.71 -12.15 24.54
C GLN A 147 -2.47 -11.04 25.56
N ARG A 148 -1.28 -10.43 25.58
CA ARG A 148 -1.00 -9.29 26.48
C ARG A 148 -1.96 -8.12 26.28
N LEU A 149 -2.33 -7.82 25.04
CA LEU A 149 -3.32 -6.77 24.75
C LEU A 149 -4.72 -7.16 25.22
N ARG A 150 -5.05 -8.46 25.24
CA ARG A 150 -6.32 -8.97 25.78
C ARG A 150 -6.35 -8.78 27.29
N ASP A 151 -5.26 -9.12 27.97
CA ASP A 151 -5.12 -8.92 29.42
C ASP A 151 -5.22 -7.44 29.83
N GLN A 152 -4.84 -6.53 28.92
CA GLN A 152 -4.97 -5.08 29.10
C GLN A 152 -6.36 -4.52 28.73
N GLY A 153 -7.29 -5.37 28.28
CA GLY A 153 -8.62 -4.95 27.82
C GLY A 153 -8.62 -4.20 26.48
N VAL A 154 -7.52 -4.23 25.72
CA VAL A 154 -7.40 -3.57 24.41
C VAL A 154 -7.77 -4.50 23.26
N CYS A 155 -7.49 -5.80 23.41
CA CYS A 155 -7.85 -6.81 22.41
C CYS A 155 -9.19 -7.45 22.80
N ILE A 156 -10.26 -7.06 22.11
CA ILE A 156 -11.62 -7.55 22.37
C ILE A 156 -11.91 -8.88 21.66
N PHE A 157 -11.17 -9.20 20.60
CA PHE A 157 -11.27 -10.49 19.93
C PHE A 157 -9.96 -10.87 19.26
N PHE A 158 -9.62 -12.15 19.39
CA PHE A 158 -8.47 -12.71 18.70
C PHE A 158 -8.73 -14.17 18.33
N GLN A 159 -8.45 -14.47 17.07
CA GLN A 159 -8.52 -15.79 16.44
C GLN A 159 -7.19 -16.09 15.75
N GLU A 160 -6.64 -17.24 16.08
CA GLU A 160 -5.40 -17.75 15.49
C GLU A 160 -5.62 -18.17 14.03
N TYR A 161 -4.55 -18.07 13.24
CA TYR A 161 -4.55 -18.58 11.88
C TYR A 161 -4.40 -20.09 11.91
N ASP A 162 -5.30 -20.76 11.21
CA ASP A 162 -5.24 -22.21 11.06
C ASP A 162 -4.48 -22.54 9.77
N ALA A 163 -3.20 -22.87 9.93
CA ALA A 163 -2.35 -23.23 8.80
C ALA A 163 -2.58 -24.67 8.34
N ASP A 164 -3.17 -25.51 9.19
CA ASP A 164 -3.24 -26.97 9.00
C ASP A 164 -4.49 -27.39 8.22
N ASN A 165 -5.54 -26.57 8.24
CA ASN A 165 -6.72 -26.79 7.41
C ASN A 165 -6.52 -26.30 5.95
N GLU A 166 -6.93 -27.14 5.00
CA GLU A 166 -6.94 -26.81 3.58
C GLU A 166 -8.16 -25.96 3.18
N ASP A 167 -8.13 -25.37 1.99
CA ASP A 167 -9.27 -24.65 1.43
C ASP A 167 -10.46 -25.62 1.24
N PRO A 168 -11.71 -25.26 1.61
CA PRO A 168 -12.17 -23.93 2.03
C PRO A 168 -12.21 -23.69 3.56
N ASP A 169 -11.90 -24.71 4.38
CA ASP A 169 -12.09 -24.68 5.83
C ASP A 169 -10.98 -23.94 6.59
N LYS A 170 -9.98 -23.44 5.85
CA LYS A 170 -8.89 -22.64 6.38
C LYS A 170 -9.38 -21.40 7.13
N ARG A 171 -9.18 -21.38 8.44
CA ARG A 171 -9.66 -20.29 9.30
C ARG A 171 -8.74 -19.05 9.23
N PRO A 172 -9.31 -17.84 9.13
CA PRO A 172 -8.50 -16.62 9.06
C PRO A 172 -7.84 -16.29 10.39
N PHE A 173 -6.72 -15.59 10.30
CA PHE A 173 -6.23 -14.77 11.40
C PHE A 173 -7.19 -13.61 11.61
N VAL A 174 -7.56 -13.31 12.85
CA VAL A 174 -8.37 -12.12 13.17
C VAL A 174 -7.86 -11.53 14.49
N LEU A 175 -7.57 -10.24 14.50
CA LEU A 175 -7.23 -9.48 15.70
C LEU A 175 -8.03 -8.19 15.71
N VAL A 176 -8.82 -7.99 16.75
CA VAL A 176 -9.69 -6.82 16.93
C VAL A 176 -9.22 -6.04 18.14
N LEU A 177 -8.85 -4.79 17.91
CA LEU A 177 -8.33 -3.90 18.93
C LEU A 177 -9.30 -2.74 19.13
N GLN A 178 -9.66 -2.50 20.39
CA GLN A 178 -10.50 -1.40 20.81
C GLN A 178 -9.93 -0.82 22.10
N THR A 179 -9.63 0.47 22.09
CA THR A 179 -9.28 1.19 23.31
C THR A 179 -10.54 1.64 24.04
N GLU A 180 -10.40 1.95 25.33
CA GLU A 180 -11.47 2.48 26.17
C GLU A 180 -12.21 3.67 25.53
N TRP A 181 -11.45 4.62 24.99
CA TRP A 181 -12.04 5.77 24.30
C TRP A 181 -12.88 5.35 23.08
N GLN A 182 -12.40 4.38 22.30
CA GLN A 182 -13.13 3.88 21.13
C GLN A 182 -14.42 3.16 21.52
N ARG A 183 -14.41 2.42 22.64
CA ARG A 183 -15.61 1.80 23.23
C ARG A 183 -16.65 2.85 23.61
N GLN A 184 -16.25 3.90 24.34
CA GLN A 184 -17.12 5.01 24.70
C GLN A 184 -17.69 5.74 23.46
N MET A 185 -16.90 5.89 22.40
CA MET A 185 -17.39 6.46 21.14
C MET A 185 -18.38 5.52 20.44
N ALA A 186 -18.15 4.21 20.49
CA ALA A 186 -19.06 3.21 19.97
C ALA A 186 -20.41 3.27 20.70
N GLU A 187 -20.42 3.21 22.03
CA GLU A 187 -21.65 3.31 22.85
C GLU A 187 -22.42 4.60 22.58
N ARG A 188 -21.71 5.72 22.48
CA ARG A 188 -22.33 7.03 22.32
C ARG A 188 -22.92 7.26 20.93
N PHE A 189 -22.24 6.81 19.88
CA PHE A 189 -22.58 7.19 18.50
C PHE A 189 -23.11 6.04 17.64
N SER A 190 -23.06 4.79 18.10
CA SER A 190 -23.59 3.64 17.34
C SER A 190 -25.11 3.51 17.33
N PRO A 191 -25.86 3.85 18.41
CA PRO A 191 -27.30 3.74 18.40
C PRO A 191 -27.92 4.51 17.23
N ASN A 192 -28.67 3.80 16.37
CA ASN A 192 -29.31 4.35 15.17
C ASN A 192 -28.35 4.97 14.13
N SER A 193 -27.09 4.54 14.14
CA SER A 193 -26.06 5.02 13.22
C SER A 193 -25.61 3.95 12.25
N VAL A 194 -25.05 4.37 11.12
CA VAL A 194 -24.49 3.45 10.10
C VAL A 194 -23.00 3.35 10.34
N TRP A 195 -22.54 2.13 10.65
CA TRP A 195 -21.12 1.82 10.71
C TRP A 195 -20.53 1.69 9.30
N THR A 196 -19.29 2.11 9.17
CA THR A 196 -18.52 2.01 7.93
C THR A 196 -17.18 1.37 8.19
N VAL A 197 -16.67 0.59 7.24
CA VAL A 197 -15.32 0.02 7.30
C VAL A 197 -14.42 0.84 6.40
N ASP A 198 -13.36 1.41 6.98
CA ASP A 198 -12.29 2.09 6.26
C ASP A 198 -11.07 1.16 6.12
N SER A 199 -10.58 1.03 4.88
CA SER A 199 -9.41 0.24 4.52
C SER A 199 -8.21 1.11 4.11
N THR A 200 -8.25 2.42 4.39
CA THR A 200 -7.19 3.37 4.01
C THR A 200 -5.82 3.05 4.61
N PHE A 201 -5.78 2.32 5.73
CA PHE A 201 -4.54 1.86 6.38
C PHE A 201 -3.75 0.85 5.54
N GLY A 202 -4.39 0.14 4.61
CA GLY A 202 -3.71 -0.80 3.72
C GLY A 202 -3.24 -2.06 4.45
N LEU A 203 -1.97 -2.43 4.25
CA LEU A 203 -1.37 -3.63 4.85
C LEU A 203 -0.41 -3.21 5.97
N ASN A 204 -0.32 -4.01 7.05
CA ASN A 204 0.69 -3.83 8.09
C ASN A 204 2.07 -4.35 7.62
N SER A 205 3.06 -4.32 8.53
CA SER A 205 4.42 -4.81 8.24
C SER A 205 4.50 -6.30 7.90
N TYR A 206 3.49 -7.09 8.28
CA TYR A 206 3.36 -8.51 7.95
C TYR A 206 2.60 -8.76 6.64
N GLY A 207 2.19 -7.70 5.92
CA GLY A 207 1.38 -7.82 4.72
C GLY A 207 -0.10 -8.14 5.00
N LEU A 208 -0.55 -8.06 6.25
CA LEU A 208 -1.95 -8.31 6.63
C LEU A 208 -2.78 -7.02 6.48
N PRO A 209 -3.96 -7.07 5.86
CA PRO A 209 -4.91 -5.97 5.84
C PRO A 209 -5.22 -5.40 7.23
N VAL A 210 -5.28 -4.07 7.29
CA VAL A 210 -5.71 -3.31 8.46
C VAL A 210 -6.95 -2.51 8.08
N TYR A 211 -8.00 -2.72 8.85
CA TYR A 211 -9.28 -2.04 8.73
C TYR A 211 -9.56 -1.22 9.99
N SER A 212 -10.35 -0.16 9.84
CA SER A 212 -10.96 0.55 10.95
C SER A 212 -12.46 0.57 10.76
N ALA A 213 -13.21 0.18 11.78
CA ALA A 213 -14.64 0.46 11.82
C ALA A 213 -14.84 1.88 12.32
N VAL A 214 -15.74 2.61 11.68
CA VAL A 214 -15.92 4.05 11.87
C VAL A 214 -17.41 4.35 12.02
N VAL A 215 -17.74 5.16 13.02
CA VAL A 215 -19.08 5.69 13.27
C VAL A 215 -19.10 7.21 13.04
N PRO A 216 -20.12 7.77 12.37
CA PRO A 216 -20.23 9.22 12.24
C PRO A 216 -20.63 9.85 13.59
N ASN A 217 -19.94 10.94 13.96
CA ASN A 217 -20.38 11.81 15.05
C ASN A 217 -21.49 12.78 14.60
N GLN A 218 -21.95 13.64 15.50
CA GLN A 218 -22.98 14.66 15.23
C GLN A 218 -22.61 15.62 14.07
N ASN A 219 -21.32 15.84 13.84
CA ASN A 219 -20.80 16.68 12.74
C ASN A 219 -20.55 15.87 11.45
N ARG A 220 -21.00 14.62 11.38
CA ARG A 220 -20.75 13.66 10.28
C ARG A 220 -19.27 13.37 10.03
N GLN A 221 -18.43 13.57 11.03
CA GLN A 221 -17.03 13.15 10.99
C GLN A 221 -16.94 11.71 11.47
N GLY A 222 -16.19 10.88 10.75
CA GLY A 222 -15.97 9.49 11.13
C GLY A 222 -15.04 9.38 12.33
N LEU A 223 -15.50 8.71 13.38
CA LEU A 223 -14.71 8.34 14.55
C LEU A 223 -14.41 6.84 14.52
N PRO A 224 -13.15 6.41 14.68
CA PRO A 224 -12.80 5.00 14.69
C PRO A 224 -13.29 4.35 15.99
N ILE A 225 -14.04 3.25 15.88
CA ILE A 225 -14.62 2.50 17.02
C ILE A 225 -13.91 1.17 17.29
N PHE A 226 -13.19 0.62 16.31
CA PHE A 226 -12.18 -0.42 16.53
C PHE A 226 -11.24 -0.51 15.32
N TYR A 227 -10.14 -1.22 15.51
CA TYR A 227 -9.23 -1.66 14.45
C TYR A 227 -9.29 -3.17 14.28
N LEU A 228 -9.20 -3.63 13.04
CA LEU A 228 -9.24 -5.03 12.68
C LEU A 228 -8.01 -5.35 11.82
N ILE A 229 -7.30 -6.41 12.18
CA ILE A 229 -6.23 -7.00 11.37
C ILE A 229 -6.66 -8.42 11.03
N THR A 230 -6.59 -8.80 9.76
CA THR A 230 -7.00 -10.15 9.33
C THR A 230 -6.12 -10.68 8.21
N SER A 231 -6.08 -12.00 8.02
CA SER A 231 -5.40 -12.61 6.87
C SER A 231 -6.12 -12.29 5.55
N ASN A 232 -5.36 -12.33 4.45
CA ASN A 232 -5.86 -12.03 3.11
C ASN A 232 -5.70 -13.24 2.18
N ASP A 233 -6.40 -14.31 2.49
CA ASP A 233 -6.58 -15.40 1.54
C ASP A 233 -7.84 -15.17 0.71
N LYS A 234 -7.63 -14.94 -0.59
CA LYS A 234 -8.70 -14.65 -1.56
C LYS A 234 -9.49 -15.88 -1.96
N LYS A 235 -8.96 -17.08 -1.73
CA LYS A 235 -9.68 -18.32 -2.04
C LYS A 235 -10.75 -18.64 -1.01
N THR A 236 -10.55 -18.15 0.22
CA THR A 236 -11.35 -18.52 1.41
C THR A 236 -12.04 -17.34 2.07
N ASN A 237 -12.17 -16.20 1.38
CA ASN A 237 -12.89 -15.00 1.84
C ASN A 237 -12.49 -14.56 3.27
N HIS A 238 -11.20 -14.63 3.59
CA HIS A 238 -10.70 -14.31 4.94
C HIS A 238 -11.04 -12.89 5.36
N GLU A 239 -10.95 -11.92 4.45
CA GLU A 239 -11.29 -10.52 4.72
C GLU A 239 -12.76 -10.35 5.14
N GLU A 240 -13.69 -10.97 4.42
CA GLU A 240 -15.13 -10.89 4.73
C GLU A 240 -15.44 -11.55 6.08
N THR A 241 -14.83 -12.73 6.33
CA THR A 241 -14.97 -13.45 7.59
C THR A 241 -14.40 -12.64 8.76
N GLY A 242 -13.23 -12.04 8.60
CA GLY A 242 -12.59 -11.19 9.61
C GLY A 242 -13.41 -9.94 9.93
N VAL A 243 -13.97 -9.27 8.91
CA VAL A 243 -14.84 -8.10 9.12
C VAL A 243 -16.10 -8.49 9.89
N ARG A 244 -16.75 -9.60 9.52
CA ARG A 244 -17.92 -10.11 10.23
C ARG A 244 -17.61 -10.43 11.70
N LEU A 245 -16.52 -11.15 11.95
CA LEU A 245 -16.08 -11.49 13.32
C LEU A 245 -15.74 -10.24 14.14
N GLY A 246 -15.12 -9.23 13.52
CA GLY A 246 -14.82 -7.95 14.17
C GLY A 246 -16.07 -7.23 14.68
N PHE A 247 -17.12 -7.17 13.86
CA PHE A 247 -18.39 -6.57 14.29
C PHE A 247 -19.14 -7.43 15.31
N GLN A 248 -19.08 -8.76 15.20
CA GLN A 248 -19.66 -9.65 16.21
C GLN A 248 -19.00 -9.49 17.57
N ALA A 249 -17.68 -9.36 17.61
CA ALA A 249 -16.94 -9.11 18.85
C ALA A 249 -17.43 -7.85 19.57
N LEU A 250 -17.65 -6.76 18.82
CA LEU A 250 -18.14 -5.51 19.38
C LEU A 250 -19.56 -5.64 19.97
N LEU A 251 -20.41 -6.47 19.37
CA LEU A 251 -21.79 -6.69 19.85
C LEU A 251 -21.88 -7.64 21.05
N LEU A 252 -20.94 -8.60 21.15
CA LEU A 252 -20.93 -9.57 22.23
C LEU A 252 -20.38 -8.96 23.54
N ASP A 253 -19.40 -8.04 23.44
CA ASP A 253 -18.84 -7.33 24.59
C ASP A 253 -19.93 -6.52 25.35
N ASP A 254 -20.92 -6.00 24.62
CA ASP A 254 -22.07 -5.24 25.16
C ASP A 254 -23.08 -6.12 25.93
N THR A 255 -22.99 -7.45 25.82
CA THR A 255 -23.91 -8.40 26.47
C THR A 255 -23.37 -9.06 27.74
N THR A 256 -22.06 -9.02 27.97
CA THR A 256 -21.41 -9.78 29.05
C THR A 256 -21.31 -9.07 30.41
N GLU A 257 -21.73 -7.80 30.54
CA GLU A 257 -21.70 -7.07 31.83
C GLU A 257 -23.08 -6.67 32.40
N ARG A 258 -24.19 -7.27 31.97
CA ARG A 258 -25.53 -6.94 32.51
C ARG A 258 -26.10 -7.88 33.58
N HIS A 259 -25.29 -8.76 34.16
CA HIS A 259 -25.73 -9.61 35.26
C HIS A 259 -24.71 -9.67 36.41
N HIS A 260 -24.56 -8.56 37.13
CA HIS A 260 -24.21 -8.57 38.55
C HIS A 260 -24.83 -7.36 39.27
N TYR A 261 -26.05 -7.57 39.76
CA TYR A 261 -26.58 -6.95 40.98
C TYR A 261 -26.74 -8.06 42.02
#